data_AF-A0A960KQA7-F1
#
_entry.id   AF-A0A960KQA7-F1
#
_cell.length_a   1.000
_cell.length_b   1.000
_cell.length_c   1.000
_cell.angle_alpha   90.00
_cell.angle_beta   90.00
_cell.angle_gamma   90.00
#
_symmetry.space_group_name_H-M   'P 1'
#
loop_
_entity.id
_entity.type
_entity.pdbx_description
1 polymer ?
#
loop_
_entity_poly.entity_id
_entity_poly.type
_entity_poly.pdbx_seq_one_letter_code
_entity_poly.pdbx_strand_id
1 'polypeptide(L)'
;MKVVLTGGGTAGHVYPALAIGRELARDPANSLLYIGTRGRSEELVLSREAQISGAGRIPLRFASSCGYPGTRLLPLLRFLAILATGVLQASWHLLRFRPDLLVACGGYASAPAVFAASLLRRVGLLKVRILLHEQNASPGLMNRVSARLADVTALTFPGSAAGLKARQCCITGYPVRTDLRTLPSCDEARTRLGLEKEGVVLLVFGGSQGARSLNRALHELLPRLLRMGVQVLHAYGTSRGDWNAESENLEMQRGLKAGLGEELASRYHGVPFLFDMQAAYAAADLCLARAGAGTIYELLAAGVPAVLVPKMGLPGDHQVMNARRIESTGAARIVLERPVILGNHVEAGLDPDTLFSVMRPLLESGDERDRQRTLADSEARQDALAELLRLCHELVDRGRVTCEAVPRQPASHAGLESRSTAALSARLARDPESRAYLVYRAGAALISGSWVERNAGVKLAADLRDQSLVPILLRLLGQGRTRWSPRALFGEHYAQNGFIRRNAAAALGQIGHADSQVISTLVGLLDDSYWEVRVEALGALRNLLDTGSASAELLAWAHRRARRGNFEEQIVAARFLEKH
;
A
#
# COMPACT_ATOMS: atom_id res chain seq x y z
N MET A 1 31.61 -16.79 9.82
CA MET A 1 31.52 -16.24 8.44
C MET A 1 31.40 -14.72 8.46
N LYS A 2 31.79 -14.03 7.37
CA LYS A 2 31.63 -12.58 7.21
C LYS A 2 30.41 -12.27 6.37
N VAL A 3 29.43 -11.59 6.96
CA VAL A 3 28.12 -11.36 6.33
C VAL A 3 27.83 -9.86 6.19
N VAL A 4 27.49 -9.45 4.98
CA VAL A 4 26.95 -8.11 4.72
C VAL A 4 25.43 -8.18 4.63
N LEU A 5 24.78 -7.37 5.44
CA LEU A 5 23.33 -7.17 5.41
C LEU A 5 23.02 -5.89 4.63
N THR A 6 21.99 -5.94 3.80
CA THR A 6 21.50 -4.74 3.10
C THR A 6 20.00 -4.81 2.85
N GLY A 7 19.37 -3.66 2.90
CA GLY A 7 17.92 -3.50 2.79
C GLY A 7 17.56 -2.11 3.28
N GLY A 8 16.61 -1.42 2.66
CA GLY A 8 16.29 -0.07 3.13
C GLY A 8 15.46 0.79 2.19
N GLY A 9 15.34 2.04 2.58
CA GLY A 9 14.37 2.99 2.04
C GLY A 9 13.03 3.00 2.80
N THR A 10 12.60 1.85 3.34
CA THR A 10 11.49 1.72 4.29
C THR A 10 11.83 0.70 5.38
N ALA A 11 11.18 0.79 6.54
CA ALA A 11 11.40 -0.14 7.65
C ALA A 11 11.09 -1.61 7.29
N GLY A 12 10.17 -1.86 6.35
CA GLY A 12 9.77 -3.20 5.91
C GLY A 12 10.88 -4.02 5.23
N HIS A 13 11.94 -3.38 4.73
CA HIS A 13 13.13 -4.06 4.20
C HIS A 13 14.27 -4.16 5.22
N VAL A 14 14.23 -3.34 6.28
CA VAL A 14 15.26 -3.28 7.32
C VAL A 14 15.05 -4.38 8.36
N TYR A 15 13.82 -4.54 8.87
CA TYR A 15 13.52 -5.53 9.90
C TYR A 15 13.84 -6.98 9.50
N PRO A 16 13.52 -7.46 8.28
CA PRO A 16 13.94 -8.78 7.83
C PRO A 16 15.46 -8.99 7.86
N ALA A 17 16.21 -8.00 7.40
CA ALA A 17 17.67 -8.06 7.37
C ALA A 17 18.24 -8.11 8.80
N LEU A 18 17.65 -7.36 9.72
CA LEU A 18 18.03 -7.36 11.13
C LEU A 18 17.65 -8.65 11.84
N ALA A 19 16.48 -9.24 11.56
CA ALA A 19 16.08 -10.52 12.13
C ALA A 19 17.09 -11.62 11.76
N ILE A 20 17.48 -11.71 10.48
CA ILE A 20 18.54 -12.63 10.02
C ILE A 20 19.88 -12.27 10.68
N GLY A 21 20.24 -10.99 10.68
CA GLY A 21 21.50 -10.51 11.24
C GLY A 21 21.70 -10.81 12.71
N ARG A 22 20.65 -10.64 13.53
CA ARG A 22 20.67 -10.88 14.97
C ARG A 22 20.89 -12.34 15.30
N GLU A 23 20.23 -13.25 14.60
CA GLU A 23 20.46 -14.67 14.82
C GLU A 23 21.86 -15.10 14.39
N LEU A 24 22.37 -14.56 13.28
CA LEU A 24 23.75 -14.78 12.88
C LEU A 24 24.76 -14.21 13.89
N ALA A 25 24.42 -13.10 14.56
CA ALA A 25 25.27 -12.48 15.58
C ALA A 25 25.38 -13.30 16.88
N ARG A 26 24.50 -14.30 17.10
CA ARG A 26 24.58 -15.18 18.27
C ARG A 26 25.83 -16.04 18.27
N ASP A 27 26.36 -16.35 17.09
CA ASP A 27 27.66 -17.01 16.95
C ASP A 27 28.76 -15.94 16.89
N PRO A 28 29.65 -15.85 17.90
CA PRO A 28 30.73 -14.87 17.94
C PRO A 28 31.76 -15.01 16.81
N ALA A 29 31.81 -16.15 16.11
CA ALA A 29 32.66 -16.35 14.94
C ALA A 29 32.15 -15.61 13.70
N ASN A 30 30.93 -15.05 13.76
CA ASN A 30 30.37 -14.25 12.69
C ASN A 30 30.73 -12.77 12.82
N SER A 31 31.13 -12.16 11.71
CA SER A 31 31.31 -10.72 11.61
C SER A 31 30.24 -10.15 10.70
N LEU A 32 29.56 -9.11 11.16
CA LEU A 32 28.45 -8.50 10.44
C LEU A 32 28.78 -7.06 10.04
N LEU A 33 28.25 -6.65 8.89
CA LEU A 33 28.31 -5.28 8.40
C LEU A 33 26.98 -4.93 7.73
N TYR A 34 26.36 -3.81 8.09
CA TYR A 34 25.19 -3.31 7.39
C TYR A 34 25.59 -2.24 6.37
N ILE A 35 25.13 -2.37 5.12
CA ILE A 35 25.25 -1.33 4.10
C ILE A 35 23.87 -0.79 3.77
N GLY A 36 23.66 0.50 4.05
CA GLY A 36 22.39 1.19 3.80
C GLY A 36 22.59 2.58 3.19
N THR A 37 21.53 3.37 3.14
CA THR A 37 21.54 4.75 2.63
C THR A 37 21.33 5.75 3.77
N ARG A 38 22.05 6.87 3.71
CA ARG A 38 21.98 7.92 4.74
C ARG A 38 20.62 8.63 4.75
N GLY A 39 20.15 9.02 5.92
CA GLY A 39 18.91 9.76 6.15
C GLY A 39 17.64 8.94 5.92
N ARG A 40 17.74 7.60 6.01
CA ARG A 40 16.63 6.66 5.73
C ARG A 40 16.33 5.76 6.93
N SER A 41 15.28 4.95 6.81
CA SER A 41 14.77 4.09 7.89
C SER A 41 15.86 3.20 8.50
N GLU A 42 16.80 2.71 7.71
CA GLU A 42 17.93 1.91 8.18
C GLU A 42 18.80 2.66 9.21
N GLU A 43 19.12 3.94 8.99
CA GLU A 43 19.92 4.72 9.94
C GLU A 43 19.18 4.91 11.27
N LEU A 44 17.89 5.20 11.21
CA LEU A 44 17.05 5.38 12.40
C LEU A 44 16.89 4.07 13.19
N VAL A 45 16.58 2.97 12.51
CA VAL A 45 16.35 1.67 13.15
C VAL A 45 17.65 1.15 13.76
N LEU A 46 18.76 1.11 13.01
CA LEU A 46 20.04 0.61 13.54
C LEU A 46 20.61 1.50 14.64
N SER A 47 20.39 2.83 14.59
CA SER A 47 20.84 3.73 15.66
C SER A 47 20.06 3.51 16.97
N ARG A 48 18.75 3.28 16.88
CA ARG A 48 17.92 2.97 18.05
C ARG A 48 18.22 1.58 18.62
N GLU A 49 18.42 0.58 17.76
CA GLU A 49 18.77 -0.76 18.24
C GLU A 49 20.08 -0.77 19.02
N ALA A 50 21.09 -0.02 18.55
CA ALA A 50 22.36 0.14 19.26
C ALA A 50 22.21 0.81 20.64
N GLN A 51 21.09 1.48 20.91
CA GLN A 51 20.77 2.10 22.20
C GLN A 51 19.94 1.18 23.12
N ILE A 52 19.11 0.31 22.54
CA ILE A 52 18.09 -0.47 23.28
C ILE A 52 18.61 -1.88 23.65
N SER A 53 19.48 -2.46 22.82
CA SER A 53 19.88 -3.86 22.97
C SER A 53 21.35 -3.96 23.33
N GLY A 54 21.69 -4.63 24.44
CA GLY A 54 23.05 -5.10 24.72
C GLY A 54 23.57 -6.16 23.72
N ALA A 55 22.77 -6.47 22.68
CA ALA A 55 23.17 -7.27 21.53
C ALA A 55 24.15 -6.48 20.65
N GLY A 56 25.24 -7.13 20.23
CA GLY A 56 26.37 -6.49 19.55
C GLY A 56 25.96 -5.52 18.44
N ARG A 57 26.48 -4.29 18.51
CA ARG A 57 26.23 -3.23 17.52
C ARG A 57 26.68 -3.67 16.13
N ILE A 58 25.74 -3.90 15.21
CA ILE A 58 26.06 -4.13 13.79
C ILE A 58 26.59 -2.81 13.20
N PRO A 59 27.83 -2.75 12.72
CA PRO A 59 28.38 -1.54 12.13
C PRO A 59 27.58 -1.13 10.89
N LEU A 60 27.17 0.14 10.82
CA LEU A 60 26.50 0.72 9.65
C LEU A 60 27.51 1.46 8.76
N ARG A 61 27.45 1.20 7.45
CA ARG A 61 28.15 1.95 6.41
C ARG A 61 27.16 2.41 5.36
N PHE A 62 27.49 3.53 4.72
CA PHE A 62 26.59 4.20 3.78
C PHE A 62 27.06 4.04 2.34
N ALA A 63 26.09 3.80 1.46
CA ALA A 63 26.21 3.88 0.02
C ALA A 63 25.03 4.71 -0.54
N SER A 64 25.34 5.59 -1.48
CA SER A 64 24.35 6.43 -2.17
C SER A 64 23.34 5.57 -2.92
N SER A 65 22.05 5.85 -2.73
CA SER A 65 20.99 5.24 -3.52
C SER A 65 19.74 6.13 -3.56
N CYS A 66 18.93 5.98 -4.60
CA CYS A 66 17.66 6.68 -4.72
C CYS A 66 16.61 5.82 -5.45
N GLY A 67 15.35 6.19 -5.30
CA GLY A 67 14.24 5.52 -5.98
C GLY A 67 14.29 5.71 -7.49
N TYR A 68 13.79 4.72 -8.23
CA TYR A 68 13.69 4.79 -9.70
C TYR A 68 12.71 5.89 -10.13
N PRO A 69 13.14 6.88 -10.94
CA PRO A 69 12.33 8.05 -11.25
C PRO A 69 11.41 7.86 -12.48
N GLY A 70 11.27 6.64 -12.99
CA GLY A 70 10.54 6.36 -14.22
C GLY A 70 11.38 6.59 -15.48
N THR A 71 10.69 6.90 -16.59
CA THR A 71 11.28 6.97 -17.94
C THR A 71 11.79 8.35 -18.35
N ARG A 72 11.62 9.38 -17.51
CA ARG A 72 12.08 10.74 -17.82
C ARG A 72 13.61 10.79 -17.88
N LEU A 73 14.16 11.28 -19.00
CA LEU A 73 15.59 11.23 -19.28
C LEU A 73 16.47 11.90 -18.20
N LEU A 74 16.21 13.17 -17.86
CA LEU A 74 17.04 13.90 -16.89
C LEU A 74 17.01 13.25 -15.48
N PRO A 75 15.84 12.94 -14.88
CA PRO A 75 15.79 12.19 -13.63
C PRO A 75 16.49 10.83 -13.72
N LEU A 76 16.35 10.12 -14.84
CA LEU A 76 16.97 8.82 -15.05
C LEU A 76 18.50 8.92 -15.06
N LEU A 77 19.07 9.89 -15.76
CA LEU A 77 20.53 10.13 -15.77
C LEU A 77 21.05 10.43 -14.36
N ARG A 78 20.33 11.27 -13.60
CA ARG A 78 20.66 11.54 -12.20
C ARG A 78 20.59 10.27 -11.35
N PHE A 79 19.56 9.47 -11.51
CA PHE A 79 19.42 8.17 -10.83
C PHE A 79 20.59 7.24 -11.14
N LEU A 80 21.00 7.13 -12.41
CA LEU A 80 22.14 6.31 -12.82
C LEU A 80 23.46 6.80 -12.22
N ALA A 81 23.69 8.12 -12.19
CA ALA A 81 24.88 8.70 -11.55
C ALA A 81 24.92 8.42 -10.03
N ILE A 82 23.79 8.58 -9.33
CA ILE A 82 23.68 8.25 -7.90
C ILE A 82 23.91 6.75 -7.67
N LEU A 83 23.34 5.88 -8.51
CA LEU A 83 23.54 4.45 -8.41
C LEU A 83 25.01 4.06 -8.66
N ALA A 84 25.66 4.64 -9.68
CA ALA A 84 27.06 4.37 -9.98
C ALA A 84 27.99 4.79 -8.83
N THR A 85 27.78 5.99 -8.27
CA THR A 85 28.53 6.44 -7.08
C THR A 85 28.30 5.51 -5.88
N GLY A 86 27.05 5.09 -5.66
CA GLY A 86 26.71 4.08 -4.65
C GLY A 86 27.43 2.76 -4.85
N VAL A 87 27.52 2.27 -6.10
CA VAL A 87 28.21 1.01 -6.41
C VAL A 87 29.70 1.12 -6.12
N LEU A 88 30.34 2.25 -6.42
CA LEU A 88 31.75 2.49 -6.08
C LEU A 88 31.97 2.50 -4.56
N GLN A 89 31.12 3.21 -3.81
CA GLN A 89 31.16 3.25 -2.35
C GLN A 89 30.95 1.87 -1.74
N ALA A 90 29.92 1.14 -2.18
CA ALA A 90 29.67 -0.23 -1.74
C ALA A 90 30.84 -1.16 -2.09
N SER A 91 31.44 -1.02 -3.27
CA SER A 91 32.62 -1.80 -3.68
C SER A 91 33.79 -1.59 -2.72
N TRP A 92 34.05 -0.35 -2.31
CA TRP A 92 35.09 -0.05 -1.32
C TRP A 92 34.83 -0.74 0.03
N HIS A 93 33.59 -0.66 0.54
CA HIS A 93 33.20 -1.33 1.79
C HIS A 93 33.35 -2.86 1.68
N LEU A 94 32.91 -3.44 0.56
CA LEU A 94 33.00 -4.88 0.31
C LEU A 94 34.45 -5.36 0.19
N LEU A 95 35.33 -4.61 -0.49
CA LEU A 95 36.76 -4.96 -0.61
C LEU A 95 37.50 -4.90 0.72
N ARG A 96 37.12 -3.96 1.60
CA ARG A 96 37.71 -3.83 2.94
C ARG A 96 37.22 -4.91 3.90
N PHE A 97 35.92 -5.24 3.84
CA PHE A 97 35.32 -6.23 4.73
C PHE A 97 35.59 -7.67 4.28
N ARG A 98 35.61 -7.90 2.96
CA ARG A 98 35.70 -9.20 2.27
C ARG A 98 34.66 -10.21 2.76
N PRO A 99 33.36 -9.98 2.48
CA PRO A 99 32.31 -10.88 2.91
C PRO A 99 32.29 -12.19 2.13
N ASP A 100 31.89 -13.25 2.84
CA ASP A 100 31.55 -14.55 2.26
C ASP A 100 30.12 -14.51 1.68
N LEU A 101 29.23 -13.77 2.35
CA LEU A 101 27.81 -13.68 2.04
C LEU A 101 27.29 -12.24 2.08
N LEU A 102 26.43 -11.90 1.12
CA LEU A 102 25.61 -10.71 1.10
C LEU A 102 24.14 -11.12 1.16
N VAL A 103 23.44 -10.71 2.22
CA VAL A 103 22.00 -10.89 2.40
C VAL A 103 21.29 -9.59 2.05
N ALA A 104 20.49 -9.61 0.98
CA ALA A 104 19.76 -8.45 0.49
C ALA A 104 18.24 -8.63 0.71
N CYS A 105 17.64 -7.77 1.52
CA CYS A 105 16.19 -7.78 1.79
C CYS A 105 15.40 -6.76 0.95
N GLY A 106 16.04 -6.19 -0.08
CA GLY A 106 15.38 -5.35 -1.08
C GLY A 106 15.27 -3.86 -0.74
N GLY A 107 14.40 -3.18 -1.49
CA GLY A 107 14.37 -1.71 -1.56
C GLY A 107 15.46 -1.15 -2.46
N TYR A 108 15.36 0.13 -2.83
CA TYR A 108 16.39 0.75 -3.69
C TYR A 108 17.75 0.85 -2.96
N ALA A 109 17.75 0.86 -1.63
CA ALA A 109 18.97 0.94 -0.83
C ALA A 109 19.87 -0.31 -0.94
N SER A 110 19.32 -1.49 -1.29
CA SER A 110 20.12 -2.70 -1.49
C SER A 110 20.85 -2.74 -2.84
N ALA A 111 20.37 -1.97 -3.81
CA ALA A 111 20.85 -2.03 -5.20
C ALA A 111 22.37 -1.82 -5.33
N PRO A 112 22.97 -0.79 -4.70
CA PRO A 112 24.41 -0.56 -4.83
C PRO A 112 25.25 -1.73 -4.32
N ALA A 113 24.87 -2.32 -3.19
CA ALA A 113 25.61 -3.43 -2.57
C ALA A 113 25.48 -4.72 -3.39
N VAL A 114 24.28 -5.02 -3.92
CA VAL A 114 24.08 -6.18 -4.82
C VAL A 114 24.87 -6.03 -6.12
N PHE A 115 24.83 -4.86 -6.76
CA PHE A 115 25.58 -4.61 -8.00
C PHE A 115 27.09 -4.64 -7.77
N ALA A 116 27.57 -4.03 -6.68
CA ALA A 116 28.98 -4.06 -6.30
C ALA A 116 29.47 -5.50 -6.04
N ALA A 117 28.72 -6.29 -5.26
CA ALA A 117 29.05 -7.69 -4.99
C ALA A 117 29.08 -8.52 -6.28
N SER A 118 28.08 -8.35 -7.16
CA SER A 118 28.06 -9.05 -8.45
C SER A 118 29.21 -8.62 -9.38
N LEU A 119 29.58 -7.34 -9.39
CA LEU A 119 30.68 -6.82 -10.20
C LEU A 119 32.02 -7.38 -9.71
N LEU A 120 32.31 -7.22 -8.41
CA LEU A 120 33.54 -7.70 -7.77
C LEU A 120 33.72 -9.21 -7.90
N ARG A 121 32.60 -9.96 -7.89
CA ARG A 121 32.60 -11.39 -8.18
C ARG A 121 32.96 -11.71 -9.63
N ARG A 122 32.40 -10.99 -10.60
CA ARG A 122 32.69 -11.21 -12.03
C ARG A 122 34.14 -10.90 -12.39
N VAL A 123 34.74 -9.89 -11.77
CA VAL A 123 36.15 -9.54 -11.98
C VAL A 123 37.12 -10.37 -11.13
N GLY A 124 36.63 -11.34 -10.35
CA GLY A 124 37.47 -12.26 -9.58
C GLY A 124 38.09 -11.68 -8.30
N LEU A 125 37.71 -10.46 -7.89
CA LEU A 125 38.27 -9.80 -6.71
C LEU A 125 37.67 -10.33 -5.39
N LEU A 126 36.43 -10.79 -5.41
CA LEU A 126 35.74 -11.39 -4.25
C LEU A 126 34.95 -12.62 -4.68
N LYS A 127 34.78 -13.59 -3.78
CA LYS A 127 33.92 -14.78 -4.00
C LYS A 127 32.61 -14.69 -3.23
N VAL A 128 32.06 -13.48 -3.10
CA VAL A 128 30.83 -13.21 -2.33
C VAL A 128 29.61 -13.90 -2.93
N ARG A 129 28.85 -14.59 -2.09
CA ARG A 129 27.54 -15.15 -2.44
C ARG A 129 26.43 -14.15 -2.15
N ILE A 130 25.36 -14.19 -2.93
CA ILE A 130 24.26 -13.25 -2.82
C ILE A 130 22.98 -14.04 -2.53
N LEU A 131 22.42 -13.86 -1.33
CA LEU A 131 21.10 -14.31 -0.95
C LEU A 131 20.15 -13.12 -0.97
N LEU A 132 19.15 -13.15 -1.86
CA LEU A 132 18.09 -12.15 -1.91
C LEU A 132 16.87 -12.67 -1.15
N HIS A 133 16.16 -11.81 -0.43
CA HIS A 133 14.89 -12.14 0.20
C HIS A 133 13.78 -11.20 -0.32
N GLU A 134 12.69 -11.78 -0.86
CA GLU A 134 11.50 -11.04 -1.29
C GLU A 134 10.35 -11.25 -0.29
N GLN A 135 9.95 -10.14 0.35
CA GLN A 135 8.91 -10.13 1.38
C GLN A 135 7.49 -10.05 0.81
N ASN A 136 7.33 -9.53 -0.41
CA ASN A 136 6.03 -9.20 -0.97
C ASN A 136 5.56 -10.24 -1.99
N ALA A 137 4.24 -10.38 -2.12
CA ALA A 137 3.59 -11.22 -3.12
C ALA A 137 3.85 -10.74 -4.56
N SER A 138 3.99 -9.42 -4.76
CA SER A 138 4.45 -8.82 -6.02
C SER A 138 5.87 -8.27 -5.85
N PRO A 139 6.87 -8.85 -6.53
CA PRO A 139 8.26 -8.43 -6.38
C PRO A 139 8.51 -7.00 -6.85
N GLY A 140 9.19 -6.22 -6.01
CA GLY A 140 9.58 -4.85 -6.35
C GLY A 140 10.51 -4.78 -7.56
N LEU A 141 10.49 -3.67 -8.32
CA LEU A 141 11.31 -3.53 -9.53
C LEU A 141 12.80 -3.84 -9.29
N MET A 142 13.36 -3.34 -8.19
CA MET A 142 14.77 -3.57 -7.88
C MET A 142 15.04 -5.03 -7.54
N ASN A 143 14.16 -5.69 -6.78
CA ASN A 143 14.28 -7.13 -6.49
C ASN A 143 14.19 -7.98 -7.77
N ARG A 144 13.32 -7.60 -8.73
CA ARG A 144 13.27 -8.26 -10.06
C ARG A 144 14.59 -8.18 -10.82
N VAL A 145 15.34 -7.10 -10.66
CA VAL A 145 16.67 -6.93 -11.27
C VAL A 145 17.73 -7.67 -10.46
N SER A 146 17.76 -7.48 -9.15
CA SER A 146 18.71 -8.10 -8.23
C SER A 146 18.63 -9.63 -8.21
N ALA A 147 17.44 -10.21 -8.39
CA ALA A 147 17.24 -11.66 -8.43
C ALA A 147 18.04 -12.35 -9.55
N ARG A 148 18.33 -11.65 -10.65
CA ARG A 148 19.18 -12.18 -11.74
C ARG A 148 20.64 -12.31 -11.35
N LEU A 149 21.06 -11.57 -10.33
CA LEU A 149 22.43 -11.52 -9.83
C LEU A 149 22.62 -12.38 -8.59
N ALA A 150 21.53 -12.63 -7.85
CA ALA A 150 21.49 -13.49 -6.69
C ALA A 150 21.81 -14.95 -7.05
N ASP A 151 22.50 -15.64 -6.13
CA ASP A 151 22.67 -17.09 -6.22
C ASP A 151 21.38 -17.81 -5.81
N VAL A 152 20.75 -17.31 -4.75
CA VAL A 152 19.48 -17.83 -4.21
C VAL A 152 18.55 -16.67 -3.92
N THR A 153 17.27 -16.82 -4.28
CA THR A 153 16.20 -15.90 -3.88
C THR A 153 15.23 -16.61 -2.95
N ALA A 154 15.29 -16.25 -1.67
CA ALA A 154 14.34 -16.68 -0.66
C ALA A 154 13.03 -15.88 -0.79
N LEU A 155 11.90 -16.58 -0.69
CA LEU A 155 10.57 -16.03 -0.93
C LEU A 155 9.69 -16.23 0.30
N THR A 156 8.98 -15.17 0.65
CA THR A 156 7.86 -15.26 1.59
C THR A 156 6.63 -15.91 0.96
N PHE A 157 6.28 -15.49 -0.26
CA PHE A 157 5.13 -16.04 -0.99
C PHE A 157 5.59 -16.87 -2.21
N PRO A 158 5.05 -18.08 -2.41
CA PRO A 158 5.39 -18.89 -3.58
C PRO A 158 5.10 -18.19 -4.92
N GLY A 159 3.98 -17.47 -5.01
CA GLY A 159 3.56 -16.76 -6.22
C GLY A 159 4.54 -15.67 -6.69
N SER A 160 5.37 -15.14 -5.79
CA SER A 160 6.37 -14.12 -6.11
C SER A 160 7.41 -14.60 -7.14
N ALA A 161 7.63 -15.92 -7.24
CA ALA A 161 8.56 -16.49 -8.21
C ALA A 161 8.20 -16.15 -9.67
N ALA A 162 6.91 -16.01 -10.00
CA ALA A 162 6.47 -15.70 -11.37
C ALA A 162 6.96 -14.31 -11.85
N GLY A 163 7.16 -13.37 -10.94
CA GLY A 163 7.69 -12.03 -11.23
C GLY A 163 9.21 -11.94 -11.27
N LEU A 164 9.93 -13.02 -10.93
CA LEU A 164 11.38 -13.03 -10.73
C LEU A 164 12.08 -13.87 -11.80
N LYS A 165 13.19 -13.34 -12.32
CA LYS A 165 14.13 -14.10 -13.15
C LYS A 165 15.32 -14.53 -12.28
N ALA A 166 15.05 -15.35 -11.26
CA ALA A 166 16.07 -15.85 -10.34
C ALA A 166 16.73 -17.12 -10.88
N ARG A 167 17.97 -17.39 -10.45
CA ARG A 167 18.66 -18.67 -10.71
C ARG A 167 18.00 -19.82 -9.95
N GLN A 168 17.67 -19.57 -8.68
CA GLN A 168 17.02 -20.51 -7.78
C GLN A 168 16.10 -19.73 -6.83
N CYS A 169 14.88 -20.22 -6.66
CA CYS A 169 13.92 -19.69 -5.70
C CYS A 169 13.68 -20.74 -4.61
N CYS A 170 13.64 -20.30 -3.35
CA CYS A 170 13.34 -21.15 -2.19
C CYS A 170 12.23 -20.51 -1.37
N ILE A 171 11.20 -21.26 -0.98
CA ILE A 171 10.12 -20.73 -0.15
C ILE A 171 10.56 -20.85 1.30
N THR A 172 10.88 -19.71 1.93
CA THR A 172 11.33 -19.67 3.32
C THR A 172 10.27 -19.11 4.26
N GLY A 173 9.35 -18.27 3.79
CA GLY A 173 8.48 -17.48 4.67
C GLY A 173 9.10 -16.12 5.01
N TYR A 174 8.57 -15.43 6.02
CA TYR A 174 9.05 -14.11 6.44
C TYR A 174 9.88 -14.21 7.73
N PRO A 175 11.11 -13.66 7.80
CA PRO A 175 11.90 -13.66 9.02
C PRO A 175 11.35 -12.63 10.01
N VAL A 176 10.45 -13.10 10.88
CA VAL A 176 9.94 -12.31 12.00
C VAL A 176 11.05 -12.09 13.03
N ARG A 177 11.06 -10.92 13.66
CA ARG A 177 12.03 -10.58 14.71
C ARG A 177 11.97 -11.60 15.86
N THR A 178 13.14 -11.96 16.40
CA THR A 178 13.22 -13.02 17.41
C THR A 178 12.49 -12.68 18.71
N ASP A 179 12.39 -11.40 19.04
CA ASP A 179 11.71 -10.93 20.25
C ASP A 179 10.18 -11.15 20.21
N LEU A 180 9.61 -11.56 19.07
CA LEU A 180 8.20 -11.97 18.95
C LEU A 180 7.99 -13.47 19.09
N ARG A 181 9.05 -14.27 19.24
CA ARG A 181 8.93 -15.72 19.47
C ARG A 181 8.46 -16.05 20.88
N THR A 182 8.73 -15.16 21.83
CA THR A 182 8.33 -15.32 23.23
C THR A 182 7.54 -14.09 23.62
N LEU A 183 6.22 -14.24 23.64
CA LEU A 183 5.32 -13.19 24.09
C LEU A 183 5.08 -13.32 25.60
N PRO A 184 4.90 -12.21 26.33
CA PRO A 184 4.44 -12.25 27.72
C PRO A 184 3.03 -12.85 27.81
N SER A 185 2.60 -13.22 29.02
CA SER A 185 1.20 -13.61 29.23
C SER A 185 0.26 -12.44 28.96
N CYS A 186 -0.98 -12.71 28.55
CA CYS A 186 -1.99 -11.69 28.28
C CYS A 186 -2.20 -10.75 29.48
N ASP A 187 -2.32 -11.31 30.69
CA ASP A 187 -2.51 -10.54 31.93
C ASP A 187 -1.32 -9.62 32.25
N GLU A 188 -0.10 -10.14 32.08
CA GLU A 188 1.11 -9.36 32.26
C GLU A 188 1.19 -8.22 31.24
N ALA A 189 0.87 -8.51 29.98
CA ALA A 189 0.86 -7.54 28.91
C ALA A 189 -0.17 -6.43 29.14
N ARG A 190 -1.40 -6.79 29.53
CA ARG A 190 -2.47 -5.84 29.87
C ARG A 190 -2.08 -4.95 31.05
N THR A 191 -1.49 -5.54 32.09
CA THR A 191 -0.99 -4.80 33.26
C THR A 191 0.10 -3.80 32.87
N ARG A 192 1.09 -4.22 32.07
CA ARG A 192 2.18 -3.34 31.58
C ARG A 192 1.67 -2.17 30.75
N LEU A 193 0.57 -2.38 30.02
CA LEU A 193 -0.04 -1.38 29.12
C LEU A 193 -1.13 -0.54 29.81
N GLY A 194 -1.44 -0.81 31.08
CA GLY A 194 -2.50 -0.12 31.82
C GLY A 194 -3.91 -0.41 31.30
N LEU A 195 -4.13 -1.60 30.74
CA LEU A 195 -5.41 -2.08 30.23
C LEU A 195 -6.15 -2.89 31.32
N GLU A 196 -7.48 -2.91 31.28
CA GLU A 196 -8.28 -3.80 32.11
C GLU A 196 -8.01 -5.26 31.73
N LYS A 197 -7.99 -6.14 32.73
CA LYS A 197 -7.70 -7.57 32.52
C LYS A 197 -8.78 -8.29 31.74
N GLU A 198 -10.03 -7.89 31.90
CA GLU A 198 -11.19 -8.52 31.26
C GLU A 198 -11.66 -7.72 30.03
N GLY A 199 -12.45 -8.36 29.16
CA GLY A 199 -12.99 -7.75 27.95
C GLY A 199 -12.08 -7.84 26.73
N VAL A 200 -12.60 -7.35 25.60
CA VAL A 200 -11.97 -7.42 24.28
C VAL A 200 -11.05 -6.22 24.08
N VAL A 201 -9.77 -6.47 23.78
CA VAL A 201 -8.77 -5.45 23.46
C VAL A 201 -8.57 -5.38 21.94
N LEU A 202 -8.90 -4.23 21.35
CA LEU A 202 -8.62 -3.89 19.97
C LEU A 202 -7.32 -3.08 19.89
N LEU A 203 -6.29 -3.66 19.28
CA LEU A 203 -5.05 -2.97 18.93
C LEU A 203 -5.17 -2.30 17.56
N VAL A 204 -4.91 -1.00 17.45
CA VAL A 204 -4.97 -0.25 16.19
C VAL A 204 -3.65 0.44 15.89
N PHE A 205 -3.07 0.23 14.69
CA PHE A 205 -1.87 0.97 14.27
C PHE A 205 -1.66 1.08 12.76
N GLY A 206 -1.09 2.22 12.36
CA GLY A 206 -0.75 2.52 10.97
C GLY A 206 0.71 2.26 10.56
N GLY A 207 1.53 1.76 11.47
CA GLY A 207 3.00 1.83 11.39
C GLY A 207 3.55 3.10 12.05
N SER A 208 4.87 3.32 12.00
CA SER A 208 5.53 4.39 12.78
C SER A 208 5.06 5.81 12.47
N GLN A 209 4.65 6.06 11.22
CA GLN A 209 4.13 7.37 10.79
C GLN A 209 2.62 7.53 10.99
N GLY A 210 1.94 6.52 11.52
CA GLY A 210 0.48 6.51 11.61
C GLY A 210 -0.21 6.35 10.26
N ALA A 211 -1.54 6.27 10.30
CA ALA A 211 -2.37 6.14 9.11
C ALA A 211 -3.61 7.01 9.24
N ARG A 212 -3.56 8.24 8.71
CA ARG A 212 -4.64 9.25 8.83
C ARG A 212 -6.05 8.71 8.57
N SER A 213 -6.25 8.02 7.45
CA SER A 213 -7.54 7.42 7.09
C SER A 213 -8.01 6.35 8.09
N LEU A 214 -7.07 5.58 8.67
CA LEU A 214 -7.34 4.60 9.71
C LEU A 214 -7.73 5.29 11.01
N ASN A 215 -6.95 6.29 11.43
CA ASN A 215 -7.18 7.03 12.67
C ASN A 215 -8.55 7.73 12.64
N ARG A 216 -8.92 8.36 11.50
CA ARG A 216 -10.22 9.03 11.34
C ARG A 216 -11.40 8.06 11.42
N ALA A 217 -11.34 6.96 10.66
CA ALA A 217 -12.39 5.96 10.72
C ALA A 217 -12.49 5.33 12.12
N LEU A 218 -11.36 5.11 12.81
CA LEU A 218 -11.39 4.68 14.21
C LEU A 218 -12.07 5.72 15.10
N HIS A 219 -11.68 6.99 15.02
CA HIS A 219 -12.25 8.07 15.84
C HIS A 219 -13.77 8.15 15.71
N GLU A 220 -14.31 8.00 14.50
CA GLU A 220 -15.76 7.93 14.27
C GLU A 220 -16.42 6.69 14.88
N LEU A 221 -15.69 5.58 14.98
CA LEU A 221 -16.17 4.33 15.59
C LEU A 221 -16.01 4.26 17.11
N LEU A 222 -15.12 5.06 17.72
CA LEU A 222 -14.81 4.98 19.15
C LEU A 222 -16.08 5.00 20.02
N PRO A 223 -17.05 5.93 19.86
CA PRO A 223 -18.24 5.93 20.69
C PRO A 223 -19.08 4.65 20.62
N ARG A 224 -19.03 3.95 19.49
CA ARG A 224 -19.72 2.67 19.31
C ARG A 224 -18.94 1.53 19.96
N LEU A 225 -17.64 1.46 19.72
CA LEU A 225 -16.75 0.42 20.26
C LEU A 225 -16.69 0.45 21.79
N LEU A 226 -16.53 1.63 22.39
CA LEU A 226 -16.40 1.76 23.84
C LEU A 226 -17.71 1.38 24.57
N ARG A 227 -18.88 1.69 23.98
CA ARG A 227 -20.19 1.26 24.52
C ARG A 227 -20.42 -0.25 24.44
N MET A 228 -19.74 -0.94 23.52
CA MET A 228 -19.75 -2.41 23.45
C MET A 228 -18.82 -3.06 24.48
N GLY A 229 -18.12 -2.27 25.31
CA GLY A 229 -17.14 -2.77 26.27
C GLY A 229 -15.77 -3.08 25.66
N VAL A 230 -15.50 -2.66 24.42
CA VAL A 230 -14.20 -2.86 23.77
C VAL A 230 -13.20 -1.84 24.32
N GLN A 231 -12.03 -2.33 24.74
CA GLN A 231 -10.87 -1.49 25.06
C GLN A 231 -10.06 -1.26 23.79
N VAL A 232 -9.63 -0.03 23.54
CA VAL A 232 -8.93 0.33 22.29
C VAL A 232 -7.54 0.86 22.60
N LEU A 233 -6.51 0.11 22.22
CA LEU A 233 -5.12 0.54 22.26
C LEU A 233 -4.71 1.05 20.87
N HIS A 234 -4.53 2.36 20.73
CA HIS A 234 -4.30 3.00 19.44
C HIS A 234 -2.93 3.67 19.36
N ALA A 235 -2.04 3.10 18.55
CA ALA A 235 -0.80 3.76 18.14
C ALA A 235 -1.06 4.67 16.94
N TYR A 236 -1.43 5.93 17.21
CA TYR A 236 -1.88 6.87 16.19
C TYR A 236 -0.76 7.38 15.29
N GLY A 237 0.50 7.19 15.69
CA GLY A 237 1.71 7.49 14.91
C GLY A 237 2.20 8.93 15.05
N THR A 238 3.40 9.18 14.53
CA THR A 238 4.00 10.52 14.53
C THR A 238 3.56 11.30 13.28
N SER A 239 3.05 12.52 13.50
CA SER A 239 2.60 13.50 12.49
C SER A 239 3.50 13.60 11.26
N ARG A 240 2.90 13.78 10.06
CA ARG A 240 3.62 13.93 8.79
C ARG A 240 3.11 15.13 8.00
N GLY A 241 4.02 16.05 7.68
CA GLY A 241 3.66 17.27 6.94
C GLY A 241 2.66 18.09 7.73
N ASP A 242 1.58 18.52 7.05
CA ASP A 242 0.53 19.37 7.64
C ASP A 242 -0.48 18.60 8.50
N TRP A 243 -0.39 17.26 8.55
CA TRP A 243 -1.27 16.44 9.39
C TRP A 243 -0.66 16.20 10.76
N ASN A 244 -1.37 16.65 11.81
CA ASN A 244 -1.00 16.44 13.20
C ASN A 244 -1.92 15.39 13.87
N ALA A 245 -1.39 14.19 14.06
CA ALA A 245 -2.13 13.08 14.66
C ALA A 245 -2.37 13.27 16.16
N GLU A 246 -1.46 13.94 16.86
CA GLU A 246 -1.55 14.18 18.30
C GLU A 246 -2.68 15.16 18.63
N SER A 247 -2.81 16.25 17.86
CA SER A 247 -3.90 17.20 18.07
C SER A 247 -5.27 16.58 17.75
N GLU A 248 -5.40 15.82 16.66
CA GLU A 248 -6.64 15.11 16.32
C GLU A 248 -7.01 14.08 17.41
N ASN A 249 -6.02 13.38 17.98
CA ASN A 249 -6.24 12.43 19.06
C ASN A 249 -6.66 13.12 20.38
N LEU A 250 -6.01 14.22 20.76
CA LEU A 250 -6.34 14.97 21.97
C LEU A 250 -7.75 15.56 21.91
N GLU A 251 -8.14 16.10 20.75
CA GLU A 251 -9.51 16.56 20.50
C GLU A 251 -10.51 15.41 20.63
N MET A 252 -10.20 14.25 20.05
CA MET A 252 -11.05 13.07 20.17
C MET A 252 -11.22 12.63 21.63
N GLN A 253 -10.14 12.56 22.41
CA GLN A 253 -10.22 12.19 23.83
C GLN A 253 -11.10 13.15 24.64
N ARG A 254 -11.01 14.46 24.39
CA ARG A 254 -11.89 15.45 25.01
C ARG A 254 -13.36 15.24 24.62
N GLY A 255 -13.61 14.99 23.33
CA GLY A 255 -14.95 14.69 22.82
C GLY A 255 -15.56 13.43 23.43
N LEU A 256 -14.77 12.36 23.61
CA LEU A 256 -15.22 11.13 24.26
C LEU A 256 -15.60 11.37 25.73
N LYS A 257 -14.75 12.07 26.49
CA LYS A 257 -15.04 12.40 27.90
C LYS A 257 -16.32 13.22 28.04
N ALA A 258 -16.51 14.21 27.17
CA ALA A 258 -17.72 15.05 27.18
C ALA A 258 -18.98 14.29 26.74
N GLY A 259 -18.88 13.38 25.77
CA GLY A 259 -20.03 12.70 25.18
C GLY A 259 -20.43 11.37 25.84
N LEU A 260 -19.50 10.68 26.51
CA LEU A 260 -19.71 9.33 27.07
C LEU A 260 -19.46 9.24 28.58
N GLY A 261 -18.87 10.27 29.19
CA GLY A 261 -18.39 10.22 30.57
C GLY A 261 -16.99 9.63 30.70
N GLU A 262 -16.37 9.81 31.87
CA GLU A 262 -14.97 9.46 32.11
C GLU A 262 -14.73 7.93 32.09
N GLU A 263 -15.66 7.15 32.62
CA GLU A 263 -15.57 5.68 32.70
C GLU A 263 -15.54 5.01 31.32
N LEU A 264 -16.42 5.40 30.39
CA LEU A 264 -16.39 4.86 29.03
C LEU A 264 -15.21 5.40 28.24
N ALA A 265 -14.84 6.67 28.46
CA ALA A 265 -13.70 7.28 27.77
C ALA A 265 -12.35 6.70 28.21
N SER A 266 -12.22 6.18 29.44
CA SER A 266 -10.97 5.57 29.92
C SER A 266 -10.61 4.27 29.21
N ARG A 267 -11.56 3.62 28.51
CA ARG A 267 -11.33 2.44 27.68
C ARG A 267 -10.54 2.74 26.39
N TYR A 268 -10.27 4.01 26.07
CA TYR A 268 -9.47 4.43 24.91
C TYR A 268 -8.06 4.87 25.31
N HIS A 269 -7.06 4.12 24.85
CA HIS A 269 -5.63 4.33 25.12
C HIS A 269 -4.92 4.76 23.83
N GLY A 270 -4.97 6.06 23.52
CA GLY A 270 -4.27 6.65 22.38
C GLY A 270 -2.83 7.03 22.73
N VAL A 271 -1.84 6.48 22.01
CA VAL A 271 -0.41 6.80 22.17
C VAL A 271 0.26 7.12 20.83
N PRO A 272 1.27 8.00 20.78
CA PRO A 272 1.91 8.37 19.52
C PRO A 272 2.71 7.22 18.92
N PHE A 273 3.29 6.35 19.76
CA PHE A 273 4.09 5.23 19.32
C PHE A 273 4.10 4.13 20.39
N LEU A 274 3.97 2.86 19.96
CA LEU A 274 4.11 1.69 20.83
C LEU A 274 5.52 1.12 20.68
N PHE A 275 6.30 1.19 21.77
CA PHE A 275 7.64 0.61 21.82
C PHE A 275 7.61 -0.89 22.12
N ASP A 276 6.79 -1.31 23.08
CA ASP A 276 6.62 -2.71 23.46
C ASP A 276 5.51 -3.35 22.63
N MET A 277 5.83 -3.65 21.37
CA MET A 277 4.92 -4.37 20.48
C MET A 277 4.66 -5.81 20.94
N GLN A 278 5.56 -6.43 21.72
CA GLN A 278 5.35 -7.77 22.28
C GLN A 278 4.16 -7.75 23.24
N ALA A 279 4.15 -6.81 24.18
CA ALA A 279 3.01 -6.64 25.08
C ALA A 279 1.75 -6.25 24.29
N ALA A 280 1.85 -5.36 23.30
CA ALA A 280 0.70 -4.96 22.51
C ALA A 280 0.04 -6.15 21.79
N TYR A 281 0.84 -7.02 21.16
CA TYR A 281 0.32 -8.23 20.52
C TYR A 281 -0.21 -9.25 21.52
N ALA A 282 0.48 -9.45 22.64
CA ALA A 282 0.03 -10.39 23.68
C ALA A 282 -1.28 -9.97 24.36
N ALA A 283 -1.51 -8.66 24.50
CA ALA A 283 -2.72 -8.11 25.14
C ALA A 283 -3.94 -8.10 24.22
N ALA A 284 -3.74 -8.06 22.90
CA ALA A 284 -4.78 -7.84 21.91
C ALA A 284 -5.57 -9.10 21.55
N ASP A 285 -6.89 -8.96 21.49
CA ASP A 285 -7.80 -9.99 20.97
C ASP A 285 -8.05 -9.83 19.47
N LEU A 286 -7.98 -8.59 18.97
CA LEU A 286 -8.13 -8.24 17.57
C LEU A 286 -7.18 -7.10 17.22
N CYS A 287 -6.59 -7.15 16.02
CA CYS A 287 -5.78 -6.06 15.49
C CYS A 287 -6.41 -5.44 14.24
N LEU A 288 -6.45 -4.11 14.19
CA LEU A 288 -6.76 -3.32 13.02
C LEU A 288 -5.48 -2.60 12.57
N ALA A 289 -4.89 -3.02 11.45
CA ALA A 289 -3.58 -2.49 11.06
C ALA A 289 -3.40 -2.30 9.55
N ARG A 290 -2.39 -1.50 9.18
CA ARG A 290 -1.95 -1.42 7.78
C ARG A 290 -1.36 -2.74 7.30
N ALA A 291 -1.63 -3.10 6.05
CA ALA A 291 -1.24 -4.37 5.46
C ALA A 291 0.24 -4.42 4.97
N GLY A 292 1.19 -3.95 5.77
CA GLY A 292 2.61 -4.11 5.48
C GLY A 292 3.05 -5.57 5.66
N ALA A 293 3.97 -6.08 4.84
CA ALA A 293 4.43 -7.47 4.93
C ALA A 293 4.91 -7.84 6.35
N GLY A 294 5.71 -6.97 6.98
CA GLY A 294 6.16 -7.17 8.37
C GLY A 294 5.00 -7.24 9.34
N THR A 295 4.09 -6.27 9.31
CA THR A 295 2.89 -6.25 10.16
C THR A 295 2.07 -7.51 10.03
N ILE A 296 1.81 -7.96 8.79
CA ILE A 296 1.06 -9.18 8.52
C ILE A 296 1.73 -10.38 9.19
N TYR A 297 3.02 -10.60 8.92
CA TYR A 297 3.72 -11.77 9.45
C TYR A 297 4.00 -11.70 10.95
N GLU A 298 4.13 -10.50 11.53
CA GLU A 298 4.20 -10.33 12.99
C GLU A 298 2.86 -10.72 13.65
N LEU A 299 1.73 -10.33 13.07
CA LEU A 299 0.39 -10.71 13.57
C LEU A 299 0.15 -12.21 13.43
N LEU A 300 0.52 -12.80 12.29
CA LEU A 300 0.42 -14.25 12.07
C LEU A 300 1.27 -15.01 13.09
N ALA A 301 2.54 -14.60 13.27
CA ALA A 301 3.45 -15.24 14.20
C ALA A 301 3.00 -15.09 15.67
N ALA A 302 2.38 -13.96 16.02
CA ALA A 302 1.82 -13.71 17.33
C ALA A 302 0.44 -14.37 17.56
N GLY A 303 -0.17 -14.94 16.51
CA GLY A 303 -1.52 -15.53 16.58
C GLY A 303 -2.61 -14.50 16.88
N VAL A 304 -2.44 -13.25 16.45
CA VAL A 304 -3.41 -12.17 16.70
C VAL A 304 -4.37 -12.04 15.50
N PRO A 305 -5.68 -12.29 15.67
CA PRO A 305 -6.69 -12.05 14.64
C PRO A 305 -6.61 -10.63 14.07
N ALA A 306 -6.84 -10.47 12.77
CA ALA A 306 -6.53 -9.20 12.11
C ALA A 306 -7.56 -8.78 11.06
N VAL A 307 -7.89 -7.48 11.08
CA VAL A 307 -8.47 -6.75 9.97
C VAL A 307 -7.37 -5.86 9.37
N LEU A 308 -7.00 -6.16 8.13
CA LEU A 308 -5.92 -5.50 7.41
C LEU A 308 -6.47 -4.40 6.49
N VAL A 309 -5.85 -3.23 6.56
CA VAL A 309 -6.20 -2.09 5.71
C VAL A 309 -5.03 -1.74 4.79
N PRO A 310 -4.99 -2.26 3.55
CA PRO A 310 -3.99 -1.86 2.57
C PRO A 310 -4.05 -0.37 2.27
N LYS A 311 -2.88 0.26 2.13
CA LYS A 311 -2.79 1.66 1.71
C LYS A 311 -2.99 1.83 0.21
N MET A 312 -3.91 2.73 -0.13
CA MET A 312 -4.23 3.17 -1.48
C MET A 312 -3.06 3.88 -2.17
N GLY A 313 -2.85 3.56 -3.45
CA GLY A 313 -1.90 4.23 -4.32
C GLY A 313 -0.43 3.86 -4.08
N LEU A 314 -0.15 2.76 -3.37
CA LEU A 314 1.21 2.26 -3.23
C LEU A 314 1.69 1.60 -4.55
N PRO A 315 2.99 1.75 -4.91
CA PRO A 315 3.53 1.13 -6.11
C PRO A 315 3.31 -0.39 -6.12
N GLY A 316 2.71 -0.89 -7.20
CA GLY A 316 2.43 -2.32 -7.41
C GLY A 316 1.39 -2.92 -6.45
N ASP A 317 0.64 -2.10 -5.70
CA ASP A 317 -0.38 -2.54 -4.74
C ASP A 317 0.10 -3.68 -3.80
N HIS A 318 1.39 -3.68 -3.47
CA HIS A 318 2.03 -4.79 -2.76
C HIS A 318 1.34 -5.10 -1.43
N GLN A 319 0.84 -4.08 -0.72
CA GLN A 319 0.04 -4.28 0.50
C GLN A 319 -1.29 -4.99 0.24
N VAL A 320 -2.00 -4.66 -0.85
CA VAL A 320 -3.26 -5.33 -1.21
C VAL A 320 -2.99 -6.79 -1.57
N MET A 321 -1.95 -7.03 -2.37
CA MET A 321 -1.58 -8.38 -2.81
C MET A 321 -1.17 -9.26 -1.62
N ASN A 322 -0.40 -8.71 -0.67
CA ASN A 322 -0.05 -9.42 0.56
C ASN A 322 -1.30 -9.72 1.40
N ALA A 323 -2.17 -8.72 1.61
CA ALA A 323 -3.38 -8.88 2.43
C ALA A 323 -4.34 -9.91 1.84
N ARG A 324 -4.60 -9.85 0.53
CA ARG A 324 -5.49 -10.79 -0.17
C ARG A 324 -5.00 -12.22 -0.11
N ARG A 325 -3.68 -12.43 -0.14
CA ARG A 325 -3.11 -13.77 0.00
C ARG A 325 -3.46 -14.36 1.36
N ILE A 326 -3.35 -13.57 2.43
CA ILE A 326 -3.70 -14.02 3.79
C ILE A 326 -5.21 -14.11 3.99
N GLU A 327 -5.99 -13.22 3.38
CA GLU A 327 -7.45 -13.31 3.42
C GLU A 327 -7.98 -14.57 2.73
N SER A 328 -7.37 -14.98 1.62
CA SER A 328 -7.78 -16.19 0.89
C SER A 328 -7.65 -17.48 1.71
N THR A 329 -6.89 -17.47 2.81
CA THR A 329 -6.76 -18.59 3.74
C THR A 329 -7.67 -18.45 4.96
N GLY A 330 -8.34 -17.30 5.12
CA GLY A 330 -9.16 -16.96 6.28
C GLY A 330 -8.38 -16.46 7.50
N ALA A 331 -7.06 -16.35 7.43
CA ALA A 331 -6.22 -15.93 8.54
C ALA A 331 -6.30 -14.42 8.85
N ALA A 332 -6.88 -13.62 7.96
CA ALA A 332 -7.20 -12.20 8.18
C ALA A 332 -8.41 -11.78 7.34
N ARG A 333 -9.03 -10.65 7.68
CA ARG A 333 -10.01 -9.96 6.81
C ARG A 333 -9.41 -8.70 6.23
N ILE A 334 -9.86 -8.24 5.06
CA ILE A 334 -9.41 -6.96 4.50
C ILE A 334 -10.52 -5.91 4.45
N VAL A 335 -10.13 -4.65 4.64
CA VAL A 335 -10.96 -3.49 4.29
C VAL A 335 -10.14 -2.59 3.37
N LEU A 336 -10.62 -2.41 2.15
CA LEU A 336 -9.98 -1.55 1.16
C LEU A 336 -10.37 -0.09 1.39
N GLU A 337 -9.38 0.79 1.28
CA GLU A 337 -9.63 2.23 1.22
C GLU A 337 -10.49 2.59 0.00
N ARG A 338 -11.19 3.72 0.11
CA ARG A 338 -11.97 4.31 -0.98
C ARG A 338 -11.61 5.79 -1.12
N PRO A 339 -11.78 6.39 -2.30
CA PRO A 339 -11.67 7.84 -2.43
C PRO A 339 -12.78 8.51 -1.61
N VAL A 340 -12.42 9.47 -0.76
CA VAL A 340 -13.35 10.26 0.05
C VAL A 340 -13.13 11.75 -0.21
N ILE A 341 -14.21 12.53 -0.14
CA ILE A 341 -14.15 13.98 -0.29
C ILE A 341 -14.00 14.60 1.10
N LEU A 342 -12.90 15.30 1.33
CA LEU A 342 -12.61 15.97 2.60
C LEU A 342 -12.34 17.46 2.35
N GLY A 343 -13.34 18.28 2.70
CA GLY A 343 -13.35 19.70 2.38
C GLY A 343 -13.19 19.92 0.88
N ASN A 344 -12.04 20.45 0.47
CA ASN A 344 -11.78 20.77 -0.93
C ASN A 344 -10.99 19.71 -1.73
N HIS A 345 -10.55 18.64 -1.09
CA HIS A 345 -9.67 17.64 -1.69
C HIS A 345 -10.31 16.26 -1.70
N VAL A 346 -9.86 15.41 -2.62
CA VAL A 346 -10.17 13.98 -2.59
C VAL A 346 -8.93 13.25 -2.12
N GLU A 347 -9.07 12.42 -1.10
CA GLU A 347 -7.98 11.60 -0.58
C GLU A 347 -8.46 10.17 -0.31
N ALA A 348 -7.54 9.28 0.06
CA ALA A 348 -7.90 7.92 0.47
C ALA A 348 -8.52 7.96 1.87
N GLY A 349 -9.63 7.26 2.04
CA GLY A 349 -10.36 7.16 3.30
C GLY A 349 -10.92 5.76 3.52
N LEU A 350 -11.49 5.56 4.70
CA LEU A 350 -12.25 4.36 5.05
C LEU A 350 -13.65 4.79 5.44
N ASP A 351 -14.60 3.93 5.13
CA ASP A 351 -15.96 4.08 5.60
C ASP A 351 -16.10 3.39 6.96
N PRO A 352 -16.44 4.13 8.03
CA PRO A 352 -16.57 3.58 9.37
C PRO A 352 -17.54 2.40 9.43
N ASP A 353 -18.68 2.47 8.74
CA ASP A 353 -19.69 1.42 8.79
C ASP A 353 -19.24 0.12 8.13
N THR A 354 -18.57 0.22 6.97
CA THR A 354 -17.93 -0.95 6.34
C THR A 354 -16.83 -1.53 7.22
N LEU A 355 -15.99 -0.68 7.83
CA LEU A 355 -14.95 -1.14 8.73
C LEU A 355 -15.54 -1.87 9.95
N PHE A 356 -16.57 -1.30 10.56
CA PHE A 356 -17.25 -1.89 11.69
C PHE A 356 -17.99 -3.18 11.32
N SER A 357 -18.64 -3.27 10.15
CA SER A 357 -19.33 -4.49 9.74
C SER A 357 -18.37 -5.67 9.56
N VAL A 358 -17.15 -5.41 9.07
CA VAL A 358 -16.09 -6.42 8.94
C VAL A 358 -15.51 -6.81 10.30
N MET A 359 -15.33 -5.86 11.22
CA MET A 359 -14.79 -6.11 12.56
C MET A 359 -15.80 -6.75 13.51
N ARG A 360 -17.10 -6.44 13.38
CA ARG A 360 -18.12 -6.82 14.37
C ARG A 360 -18.12 -8.32 14.70
N PRO A 361 -18.11 -9.26 13.74
CA PRO A 361 -18.09 -10.68 14.09
C PRO A 361 -16.85 -11.09 14.90
N LEU A 362 -15.70 -10.45 14.63
CA LEU A 362 -14.46 -10.67 15.36
C LEU A 362 -14.41 -9.97 16.71
N LEU A 363 -15.25 -8.95 16.95
CA LEU A 363 -15.38 -8.30 18.25
C LEU A 363 -16.33 -9.10 19.16
N GLU A 364 -17.43 -9.61 18.60
CA GLU A 364 -18.51 -10.25 19.35
C GLU A 364 -18.28 -11.76 19.59
N SER A 365 -17.58 -12.47 18.69
CA SER A 365 -17.39 -13.92 18.78
C SER A 365 -15.95 -14.34 19.06
N GLY A 366 -15.74 -15.08 20.14
CA GLY A 366 -14.48 -15.76 20.44
C GLY A 366 -14.14 -16.83 19.39
N ASP A 367 -15.13 -17.62 18.97
CA ASP A 367 -14.95 -18.71 18.00
C ASP A 367 -14.39 -18.21 16.66
N GLU A 368 -14.84 -17.04 16.18
CA GLU A 368 -14.33 -16.47 14.94
C GLU A 368 -12.88 -15.99 15.08
N ARG A 369 -12.51 -15.47 16.26
CA ARG A 369 -11.12 -15.12 16.57
C ARG A 369 -10.23 -16.36 16.67
N ASP A 370 -10.70 -17.42 17.31
CA ASP A 370 -9.97 -18.68 17.47
C ASP A 370 -9.78 -19.40 16.12
N ARG A 371 -10.79 -19.32 15.25
CA ARG A 371 -10.67 -19.78 13.87
C ARG A 371 -9.58 -19.02 13.11
N GLN A 372 -9.56 -17.69 13.17
CA GLN A 372 -8.49 -16.91 12.54
C GLN A 372 -7.11 -17.24 13.11
N ARG A 373 -7.00 -17.39 14.44
CA ARG A 373 -5.74 -17.73 15.12
C ARG A 373 -5.20 -19.08 14.66
N THR A 374 -6.06 -20.08 14.53
CA THR A 374 -5.68 -21.42 14.04
C THR A 374 -5.15 -21.37 12.61
N LEU A 375 -5.82 -20.62 11.72
CA LEU A 375 -5.40 -20.45 10.34
C LEU A 375 -4.11 -19.63 10.24
N ALA A 376 -3.94 -18.65 11.10
CA ALA A 376 -2.75 -17.81 11.16
C ALA A 376 -1.47 -18.60 11.48
N ASP A 377 -1.55 -19.56 12.41
CA ASP A 377 -0.42 -20.42 12.77
C ASP A 377 0.11 -21.22 11.57
N SER A 378 -0.79 -21.72 10.73
CA SER A 378 -0.43 -22.46 9.50
C SER A 378 0.28 -21.59 8.46
N GLU A 379 -0.03 -20.29 8.39
CA GLU A 379 0.55 -19.34 7.42
C GLU A 379 1.84 -18.67 7.93
N ALA A 380 2.04 -18.58 9.25
CA ALA A 380 3.16 -17.87 9.86
C ALA A 380 4.53 -18.45 9.44
N ARG A 381 4.62 -19.77 9.19
CA ARG A 381 5.88 -20.51 8.97
C ARG A 381 6.93 -20.13 10.01
N GLN A 382 6.71 -20.53 11.27
CA GLN A 382 7.55 -20.18 12.43
C GLN A 382 9.04 -20.56 12.27
N ASP A 383 9.34 -21.50 11.38
CA ASP A 383 10.67 -21.97 11.01
C ASP A 383 11.38 -21.08 9.96
N ALA A 384 10.73 -20.04 9.42
CA ALA A 384 11.25 -19.22 8.33
C ALA A 384 12.66 -18.67 8.56
N LEU A 385 12.92 -18.18 9.78
CA LEU A 385 14.23 -17.67 10.16
C LEU A 385 15.28 -18.80 10.22
N ALA A 386 14.93 -19.96 10.77
CA ALA A 386 15.83 -21.11 10.82
C ALA A 386 16.18 -21.61 9.41
N GLU A 387 15.19 -21.67 8.53
CA GLU A 387 15.37 -22.03 7.13
C GLU A 387 16.27 -21.02 6.40
N LEU A 388 16.09 -19.72 6.63
CA LEU A 388 16.97 -18.69 6.07
C LEU A 388 18.41 -18.82 6.54
N LEU A 389 18.63 -19.11 7.81
CA LEU A 389 19.98 -19.36 8.36
C LEU A 389 20.60 -20.60 7.73
N ARG A 390 19.83 -21.68 7.56
CA ARG A 390 20.27 -22.89 6.86
C ARG A 390 20.71 -22.56 5.43
N LEU A 391 19.93 -21.79 4.68
CA LEU A 391 20.31 -21.34 3.34
C LEU A 391 21.59 -20.48 3.34
N CYS A 392 21.76 -19.61 4.34
CA CYS A 392 22.98 -18.81 4.48
C CYS A 392 24.22 -19.70 4.65
N HIS A 393 24.16 -20.68 5.55
CA HIS A 393 25.26 -21.62 5.78
C HIS A 393 25.53 -22.50 4.56
N GLU A 394 24.51 -23.13 3.96
CA GLU A 394 24.68 -23.97 2.77
C GLU A 394 25.30 -23.20 1.59
N LEU A 395 24.88 -21.95 1.40
CA LEU A 395 25.37 -21.13 0.30
C LEU A 395 26.84 -20.75 0.49
N VAL A 396 27.29 -20.51 1.72
CA VAL A 396 28.70 -20.24 2.05
C VAL A 396 29.53 -21.52 1.93
N ASP A 397 29.08 -22.63 2.52
CA ASP A 397 29.88 -23.85 2.64
C ASP A 397 29.95 -24.65 1.33
N ARG A 398 28.82 -24.74 0.60
CA ARG A 398 28.68 -25.61 -0.58
C ARG A 398 28.55 -24.83 -1.88
N GLY A 399 28.24 -23.53 -1.82
CA GLY A 399 27.97 -22.71 -3.00
C GLY A 399 26.66 -23.04 -3.71
N ARG A 400 25.84 -23.93 -3.14
CA ARG A 400 24.53 -24.37 -3.64
C ARG A 400 23.63 -24.67 -2.44
N VAL A 401 22.32 -24.50 -2.63
CA VAL A 401 21.33 -24.80 -1.58
C VAL A 401 20.36 -25.88 -2.03
N THR A 402 19.85 -26.61 -1.05
CA THR A 402 18.72 -27.53 -1.22
C THR A 402 17.46 -26.84 -0.73
N CYS A 403 16.41 -26.80 -1.55
CA CYS A 403 15.12 -26.24 -1.13
C CYS A 403 13.98 -26.78 -1.99
N GLU A 404 12.76 -26.66 -1.49
CA GLU A 404 11.55 -27.03 -2.20
C GLU A 404 11.42 -26.24 -3.51
N ALA A 405 11.22 -26.95 -4.61
CA ALA A 405 11.07 -26.33 -5.92
C ALA A 405 9.77 -25.54 -5.98
N VAL A 406 9.84 -24.25 -6.31
CA VAL A 406 8.63 -23.43 -6.47
C VAL A 406 7.87 -23.90 -7.70
N PRO A 407 6.59 -24.31 -7.57
CA PRO A 407 5.77 -24.62 -8.72
C PRO A 407 5.75 -23.42 -9.66
N ARG A 408 5.95 -23.63 -10.96
CA ARG A 408 5.73 -22.57 -11.96
C ARG A 408 4.24 -22.24 -11.98
N GLN A 409 3.80 -21.33 -11.11
CA GLN A 409 2.46 -20.78 -11.22
C GLN A 409 2.40 -19.92 -12.49
N PRO A 410 1.35 -20.06 -13.32
CA PRO A 410 1.09 -19.07 -14.36
C PRO A 410 0.97 -17.70 -13.68
N ALA A 411 1.39 -16.63 -14.37
CA ALA A 411 1.37 -15.27 -13.85
C ALA A 411 -0.07 -14.79 -13.56
N SER A 412 -0.70 -15.32 -12.52
CA SER A 412 -2.00 -14.87 -12.06
C SER A 412 -1.80 -13.51 -11.40
N HIS A 413 -2.51 -12.52 -11.93
CA HIS A 413 -2.54 -11.11 -11.52
C HIS A 413 -1.33 -10.24 -11.86
N ALA A 414 -0.10 -10.76 -11.98
CA ALA A 414 1.04 -9.92 -12.38
C ALA A 414 0.94 -9.40 -13.84
N GLY A 415 0.30 -10.16 -14.75
CA GLY A 415 0.03 -9.72 -16.12
C GLY A 415 -1.10 -8.68 -16.24
N LEU A 416 -1.95 -8.57 -15.21
CA LEU A 416 -3.05 -7.61 -15.13
C LEU A 416 -2.57 -6.19 -14.83
N GLU A 417 -1.34 -6.04 -14.34
CA GLU A 417 -0.76 -4.73 -13.97
C GLU A 417 -0.55 -3.80 -15.16
N SER A 418 -0.46 -4.32 -16.40
CA SER A 418 0.01 -3.53 -17.56
C SER A 418 -1.04 -3.21 -18.61
N ARG A 419 -2.20 -3.90 -18.64
CA ARG A 419 -3.18 -3.78 -19.73
C ARG A 419 -4.60 -4.05 -19.23
N SER A 420 -5.24 -3.06 -18.60
CA SER A 420 -6.71 -3.05 -18.51
C SER A 420 -7.26 -2.71 -19.89
N THR A 421 -7.64 -3.72 -20.67
CA THR A 421 -8.60 -3.53 -21.76
C THR A 421 -10.01 -3.58 -21.18
N ALA A 422 -10.97 -2.85 -21.76
CA ALA A 422 -12.37 -2.87 -21.32
C ALA A 422 -12.94 -4.30 -21.24
N ALA A 423 -12.51 -5.20 -22.13
CA ALA A 423 -12.90 -6.61 -22.13
C ALA A 423 -12.40 -7.39 -20.90
N LEU A 424 -11.20 -7.07 -20.40
CA LEU A 424 -10.63 -7.71 -19.21
C LEU A 424 -11.31 -7.22 -17.94
N SER A 425 -11.60 -5.91 -17.86
CA SER A 425 -12.37 -5.30 -16.77
C SER A 425 -13.79 -5.89 -16.70
N ALA A 426 -14.47 -6.01 -17.84
CA ALA A 426 -15.82 -6.59 -17.91
C ALA A 426 -15.88 -8.07 -17.52
N ARG A 427 -14.84 -8.85 -17.87
CA ARG A 427 -14.73 -10.26 -17.48
C ARG A 427 -14.47 -10.42 -15.97
N LEU A 428 -13.58 -9.61 -15.41
CA LEU A 428 -13.23 -9.64 -13.99
C LEU A 428 -14.32 -9.06 -13.09
N ALA A 429 -15.14 -8.12 -13.58
CA ALA A 429 -16.24 -7.54 -12.83
C ALA A 429 -17.37 -8.53 -12.49
N ARG A 430 -17.37 -9.74 -13.08
CA ARG A 430 -18.32 -10.82 -12.76
C ARG A 430 -17.99 -11.52 -11.45
N ASP A 431 -16.74 -11.43 -10.99
CA ASP A 431 -16.30 -11.94 -9.69
C ASP A 431 -16.35 -10.79 -8.65
N PRO A 432 -17.13 -10.92 -7.55
CA PRO A 432 -17.28 -9.85 -6.57
C PRO A 432 -15.96 -9.36 -5.95
N GLU A 433 -15.02 -10.26 -5.66
CA GLU A 433 -13.73 -9.90 -5.05
C GLU A 433 -12.81 -9.15 -6.03
N SER A 434 -12.79 -9.60 -7.29
CA SER A 434 -12.10 -8.91 -8.37
C SER A 434 -12.74 -7.55 -8.66
N ARG A 435 -14.07 -7.45 -8.59
CA ARG A 435 -14.78 -6.17 -8.75
C ARG A 435 -14.39 -5.17 -7.66
N ALA A 436 -14.41 -5.58 -6.38
CA ALA A 436 -14.02 -4.71 -5.26
C ALA A 436 -12.58 -4.18 -5.42
N TYR A 437 -11.66 -5.01 -5.91
CA TYR A 437 -10.30 -4.57 -6.24
C TYR A 437 -10.26 -3.51 -7.34
N LEU A 438 -11.01 -3.73 -8.41
CA LEU A 438 -11.02 -2.84 -9.56
C LEU A 438 -11.64 -1.48 -9.19
N VAL A 439 -12.65 -1.45 -8.32
CA VAL A 439 -13.20 -0.22 -7.75
C VAL A 439 -12.15 0.50 -6.91
N TYR A 440 -11.43 -0.22 -6.04
CA TYR A 440 -10.29 0.34 -5.29
C TYR A 440 -9.22 0.92 -6.22
N ARG A 441 -8.86 0.21 -7.30
CA ARG A 441 -7.88 0.67 -8.31
C ARG A 441 -8.36 1.91 -9.06
N ALA A 442 -9.63 1.95 -9.44
CA ALA A 442 -10.23 3.12 -10.06
C ALA A 442 -10.15 4.32 -9.12
N GLY A 443 -10.54 4.14 -7.86
CA GLY A 443 -10.44 5.16 -6.82
C GLY A 443 -9.01 5.67 -6.61
N ALA A 444 -8.04 4.76 -6.50
CA ALA A 444 -6.62 5.10 -6.36
C ALA A 444 -6.11 5.94 -7.54
N ALA A 445 -6.52 5.58 -8.75
CA ALA A 445 -6.17 6.32 -9.96
C ALA A 445 -6.83 7.71 -9.99
N LEU A 446 -8.10 7.83 -9.57
CA LEU A 446 -8.84 9.10 -9.51
C LEU A 446 -8.24 10.12 -8.55
N ILE A 447 -7.61 9.68 -7.46
CA ILE A 447 -6.92 10.57 -6.49
C ILE A 447 -5.46 10.88 -6.85
N SER A 448 -4.95 10.32 -7.95
CA SER A 448 -3.56 10.54 -8.36
C SER A 448 -3.28 11.99 -8.75
N GLY A 449 -2.06 12.45 -8.49
CA GLY A 449 -1.56 13.71 -9.05
C GLY A 449 -1.26 13.64 -10.55
N SER A 450 -1.20 12.44 -11.14
CA SER A 450 -0.93 12.22 -12.55
C SER A 450 -2.22 12.26 -13.36
N TRP A 451 -2.30 13.16 -14.35
CA TRP A 451 -3.48 13.26 -15.23
C TRP A 451 -3.71 11.96 -16.03
N VAL A 452 -2.63 11.26 -16.41
CA VAL A 452 -2.69 9.99 -17.15
C VAL A 452 -3.35 8.90 -16.30
N GLU A 453 -2.96 8.83 -15.02
CA GLU A 453 -3.54 7.87 -14.08
C GLU A 453 -4.98 8.22 -13.78
N ARG A 454 -5.29 9.50 -13.49
CA ARG A 454 -6.67 9.95 -13.29
C ARG A 454 -7.57 9.60 -14.47
N ASN A 455 -7.10 9.82 -15.70
CA ASN A 455 -7.85 9.47 -16.90
C ASN A 455 -8.11 7.96 -17.01
N ALA A 456 -7.12 7.13 -16.67
CA ALA A 456 -7.32 5.68 -16.58
C ALA A 456 -8.35 5.31 -15.51
N GLY A 457 -8.33 5.99 -14.36
CA GLY A 457 -9.32 5.83 -13.28
C GLY A 457 -10.74 6.17 -13.72
N VAL A 458 -10.93 7.26 -14.46
CA VAL A 458 -12.24 7.66 -15.02
C VAL A 458 -12.79 6.58 -15.95
N LYS A 459 -11.97 6.08 -16.87
CA LYS A 459 -12.37 5.01 -17.81
C LYS A 459 -12.72 3.73 -17.07
N LEU A 460 -11.92 3.35 -16.07
CA LEU A 460 -12.19 2.16 -15.27
C LEU A 460 -13.47 2.31 -14.44
N ALA A 461 -13.75 3.49 -13.89
CA ALA A 461 -15.00 3.77 -13.18
C ALA A 461 -16.22 3.60 -14.10
N ALA A 462 -16.12 4.09 -15.34
CA ALA A 462 -17.16 3.93 -16.37
C ALA A 462 -17.39 2.44 -16.72
N ASP A 463 -16.32 1.67 -16.91
CA ASP A 463 -16.39 0.24 -17.22
C ASP A 463 -17.02 -0.57 -16.07
N LEU A 464 -16.74 -0.19 -14.83
CA LEU A 464 -17.28 -0.85 -13.64
C LEU A 464 -18.73 -0.48 -13.35
N ARG A 465 -19.21 0.67 -13.86
CA ARG A 465 -20.54 1.24 -13.55
C ARG A 465 -20.82 1.32 -12.05
N ASP A 466 -19.80 1.64 -11.26
CA ASP A 466 -19.93 1.68 -9.81
C ASP A 466 -20.38 3.06 -9.32
N GLN A 467 -21.57 3.12 -8.73
CA GLN A 467 -22.17 4.39 -8.30
C GLN A 467 -21.41 5.05 -7.13
N SER A 468 -20.60 4.30 -6.36
CA SER A 468 -19.80 4.86 -5.27
C SER A 468 -18.73 5.86 -5.75
N LEU A 469 -18.38 5.82 -7.04
CA LEU A 469 -17.40 6.72 -7.65
C LEU A 469 -18.02 8.00 -8.23
N VAL A 470 -19.36 8.09 -8.32
CA VAL A 470 -20.07 9.26 -8.90
C VAL A 470 -19.70 10.57 -8.19
N PRO A 471 -19.70 10.67 -6.85
CA PRO A 471 -19.32 11.92 -6.17
C PRO A 471 -17.90 12.39 -6.52
N ILE A 472 -16.98 11.45 -6.75
CA ILE A 472 -15.59 11.74 -7.13
C ILE A 472 -15.52 12.25 -8.57
N LEU A 473 -16.28 11.65 -9.48
CA LEU A 473 -16.38 12.12 -10.87
C LEU A 473 -16.99 13.53 -10.95
N LEU A 474 -18.04 13.80 -10.19
CA LEU A 474 -18.65 15.14 -10.08
C LEU A 474 -17.64 16.18 -9.57
N ARG A 475 -16.82 15.81 -8.57
CA ARG A 475 -15.76 16.69 -8.07
C ARG A 475 -14.72 16.99 -9.15
N LEU A 476 -14.30 15.99 -9.94
CA LEU A 476 -13.36 16.18 -11.05
C LEU A 476 -13.90 17.15 -12.11
N LEU A 477 -15.21 17.14 -12.36
CA LEU A 477 -15.86 18.09 -13.28
C LEU A 477 -15.83 19.52 -12.75
N GLY A 478 -15.98 19.71 -11.44
CA GLY A 478 -15.90 21.03 -10.78
C GLY A 478 -14.48 21.60 -10.65
N GLN A 479 -13.46 20.74 -10.64
CA GLN A 479 -12.04 21.13 -10.54
C GLN A 479 -11.50 21.61 -11.91
N GLY A 480 -11.90 22.78 -12.39
CA GLY A 480 -11.24 23.33 -13.58
C GLY A 480 -11.96 24.35 -14.44
N ARG A 481 -12.75 25.27 -13.86
CA ARG A 481 -12.94 26.56 -14.56
C ARG A 481 -11.58 27.27 -14.56
N THR A 482 -10.81 27.07 -15.63
CA THR A 482 -9.44 27.55 -15.76
C THR A 482 -9.40 29.07 -15.59
N ARG A 483 -8.69 29.56 -14.55
CA ARG A 483 -8.15 30.92 -14.57
C ARG A 483 -7.04 30.98 -15.61
N TRP A 484 -7.05 32.04 -16.42
CA TRP A 484 -6.05 32.28 -17.46
C TRP A 484 -4.62 32.29 -16.88
N SER A 485 -3.66 31.63 -17.56
CA SER A 485 -2.23 31.73 -17.25
C SER A 485 -1.41 31.79 -18.55
N PRO A 486 -0.18 32.35 -18.53
CA PRO A 486 0.67 32.44 -19.73
C PRO A 486 0.98 31.08 -20.38
N ARG A 487 0.92 29.97 -19.62
CA ARG A 487 1.09 28.60 -20.14
C ARG A 487 -0.09 28.13 -21.02
N ALA A 488 -1.20 28.85 -21.02
CA ALA A 488 -2.34 28.58 -21.91
C ALA A 488 -2.02 28.87 -23.39
N LEU A 489 -1.06 29.76 -23.67
CA LEU A 489 -0.60 30.06 -25.03
C LEU A 489 0.07 28.85 -25.72
N PHE A 490 0.54 27.87 -24.93
CA PHE A 490 1.17 26.64 -25.41
C PHE A 490 0.22 25.42 -25.33
N GLY A 491 -1.08 25.61 -25.11
CA GLY A 491 -2.10 24.55 -25.13
C GLY A 491 -2.06 23.53 -23.97
N GLU A 492 -1.04 23.56 -23.11
CA GLU A 492 -0.81 22.51 -22.09
C GLU A 492 -1.91 22.40 -21.03
N HIS A 493 -2.47 23.52 -20.56
CA HIS A 493 -3.48 23.52 -19.49
C HIS A 493 -4.90 23.22 -19.98
N TYR A 494 -5.22 23.64 -21.21
CA TYR A 494 -6.54 23.39 -21.80
C TYR A 494 -6.73 21.92 -22.15
N ALA A 495 -5.70 21.29 -22.73
CA ALA A 495 -5.76 19.88 -23.11
C ALA A 495 -5.94 18.97 -21.88
N GLN A 496 -5.11 19.12 -20.85
CA GLN A 496 -5.07 18.16 -19.74
C GLN A 496 -6.34 18.14 -18.89
N ASN A 497 -6.88 19.31 -18.52
CA ASN A 497 -8.12 19.39 -17.74
C ASN A 497 -9.37 19.14 -18.61
N GLY A 498 -9.36 19.59 -19.86
CA GLY A 498 -10.43 19.33 -20.82
C GLY A 498 -10.65 17.85 -21.07
N PHE A 499 -9.58 17.07 -21.29
CA PHE A 499 -9.67 15.62 -21.51
C PHE A 499 -10.24 14.87 -20.30
N ILE A 500 -9.84 15.24 -19.08
CA ILE A 500 -10.38 14.60 -17.87
C ILE A 500 -11.87 14.94 -17.72
N ARG A 501 -12.26 16.22 -17.89
CA ARG A 501 -13.67 16.61 -17.78
C ARG A 501 -14.55 15.94 -18.82
N ARG A 502 -14.10 15.93 -20.08
CA ARG A 502 -14.75 15.20 -21.19
C ARG A 502 -15.01 13.75 -20.80
N ASN A 503 -13.96 13.04 -20.39
CA ASN A 503 -14.08 11.61 -20.08
C ASN A 503 -14.91 11.37 -18.81
N ALA A 504 -14.88 12.28 -17.84
CA ALA A 504 -15.71 12.18 -16.63
C ALA A 504 -17.20 12.40 -16.94
N ALA A 505 -17.54 13.33 -17.85
CA ALA A 505 -18.91 13.52 -18.32
C ALA A 505 -19.42 12.26 -19.04
N ALA A 506 -18.62 11.70 -19.95
CA ALA A 506 -18.93 10.45 -20.62
C ALA A 506 -19.11 9.29 -19.62
N ALA A 507 -18.25 9.20 -18.61
CA ALA A 507 -18.31 8.18 -17.57
C ALA A 507 -19.62 8.26 -16.75
N LEU A 508 -20.10 9.45 -16.39
CA LEU A 508 -21.38 9.61 -15.69
C LEU A 508 -22.56 9.08 -16.52
N GLY A 509 -22.57 9.40 -17.82
CA GLY A 509 -23.57 8.87 -18.75
C GLY A 509 -23.52 7.34 -18.91
N GLN A 510 -22.33 6.74 -18.82
CA GLN A 510 -22.14 5.29 -18.90
C GLN A 510 -22.50 4.56 -17.59
N ILE A 511 -22.25 5.18 -16.43
CA ILE A 511 -22.64 4.65 -15.11
C ILE A 511 -24.17 4.61 -14.99
N GLY A 512 -24.87 5.59 -15.57
CA GLY A 512 -26.33 5.60 -15.62
C GLY A 512 -26.99 6.11 -14.33
N HIS A 513 -26.26 6.81 -13.45
CA HIS A 513 -26.81 7.35 -12.21
C HIS A 513 -27.44 8.73 -12.44
N ALA A 514 -28.76 8.76 -12.57
CA ALA A 514 -29.53 9.97 -12.90
C ALA A 514 -30.05 10.69 -11.65
N ASP A 515 -29.14 11.22 -10.83
CA ASP A 515 -29.51 12.11 -9.72
C ASP A 515 -29.58 13.59 -10.17
N SER A 516 -30.23 14.44 -9.36
CA SER A 516 -30.40 15.88 -9.68
C SER A 516 -29.08 16.64 -9.73
N GLN A 517 -28.07 16.22 -8.95
CA GLN A 517 -26.75 16.84 -8.91
C GLN A 517 -25.94 16.50 -10.18
N VAL A 518 -26.02 15.27 -10.67
CA VAL A 518 -25.43 14.79 -11.91
C VAL A 518 -26.04 15.53 -13.08
N ILE A 519 -27.38 15.57 -13.17
CA ILE A 519 -28.07 16.25 -14.27
C ILE A 519 -27.71 17.74 -14.29
N SER A 520 -27.81 18.43 -13.15
CA SER A 520 -27.47 19.86 -13.07
C SER A 520 -26.00 20.14 -13.38
N THR A 521 -25.07 19.28 -12.93
CA THR A 521 -23.65 19.41 -13.26
C THR A 521 -23.43 19.24 -14.77
N LEU A 522 -24.03 18.23 -15.40
CA LEU A 522 -23.91 17.99 -16.84
C LEU A 522 -24.53 19.11 -17.68
N VAL A 523 -25.67 19.67 -17.26
CA VAL A 523 -26.26 20.86 -17.89
C VAL A 523 -25.30 22.04 -17.81
N GLY A 524 -24.69 22.27 -16.64
CA GLY A 524 -23.68 23.33 -16.46
C GLY A 524 -22.43 23.17 -17.33
N LEU A 525 -22.09 21.94 -17.76
CA LEU A 525 -20.98 21.68 -18.68
C LEU A 525 -21.29 22.03 -20.14
N LEU A 526 -22.55 22.28 -20.49
CA LEU A 526 -22.93 22.73 -21.84
C LEU A 526 -22.42 24.14 -22.16
N ASP A 527 -21.95 24.88 -21.16
CA ASP A 527 -21.27 26.16 -21.29
C ASP A 527 -19.73 26.05 -21.13
N ASP A 528 -19.18 24.83 -21.07
CA ASP A 528 -17.73 24.64 -20.97
C ASP A 528 -17.01 25.21 -22.20
N SER A 529 -15.84 25.81 -22.01
CA SER A 529 -15.04 26.37 -23.11
C SER A 529 -14.50 25.30 -24.05
N TYR A 530 -14.31 24.07 -23.57
CA TYR A 530 -13.81 22.95 -24.36
C TYR A 530 -14.97 22.16 -24.99
N TRP A 531 -15.01 22.15 -26.32
CA TRP A 531 -16.16 21.62 -27.07
C TRP A 531 -16.41 20.13 -26.87
N GLU A 532 -15.36 19.33 -26.67
CA GLU A 532 -15.51 17.89 -26.42
C GLU A 532 -16.23 17.62 -25.09
N VAL A 533 -16.06 18.50 -24.09
CA VAL A 533 -16.81 18.39 -22.82
C VAL A 533 -18.29 18.61 -23.07
N ARG A 534 -18.64 19.62 -23.88
CA ARG A 534 -20.04 19.90 -24.23
C ARG A 534 -20.68 18.73 -24.97
N VAL A 535 -19.95 18.13 -25.90
CA VAL A 535 -20.40 16.95 -26.67
C VAL A 535 -20.67 15.76 -25.75
N GLU A 536 -19.71 15.40 -24.89
CA GLU A 536 -19.89 14.26 -23.98
C GLU A 536 -20.95 14.54 -22.91
N ALA A 537 -21.08 15.79 -22.44
CA ALA A 537 -22.11 16.18 -21.48
C ALA A 537 -23.52 16.01 -22.08
N LEU A 538 -23.73 16.46 -23.32
CA LEU A 538 -25.01 16.26 -24.00
C LEU A 538 -25.28 14.77 -24.29
N GLY A 539 -24.24 14.03 -24.68
CA GLY A 539 -24.33 12.57 -24.86
C GLY A 539 -24.72 11.85 -23.56
N ALA A 540 -24.15 12.27 -22.43
CA ALA A 540 -24.49 11.74 -21.10
C ALA A 540 -25.92 12.11 -20.70
N LEU A 541 -26.35 13.36 -20.89
CA LEU A 541 -27.73 13.78 -20.64
C LEU A 541 -28.73 12.98 -21.48
N ARG A 542 -28.42 12.74 -22.76
CA ARG A 542 -29.24 11.88 -23.63
C ARG A 542 -29.39 10.46 -23.06
N ASN A 543 -28.36 9.93 -22.43
CA ASN A 543 -28.41 8.58 -21.86
C ASN A 543 -29.19 8.53 -20.54
N LEU A 544 -29.12 9.61 -19.74
CA LEU A 544 -29.69 9.66 -18.39
C LEU A 544 -31.14 10.14 -18.34
N LEU A 545 -31.55 11.03 -19.24
CA LEU A 545 -32.90 11.60 -19.25
C LEU A 545 -33.88 10.69 -19.97
N ASP A 546 -35.08 10.53 -19.43
CA ASP A 546 -36.17 9.80 -20.08
C ASP A 546 -36.70 10.58 -21.31
N THR A 547 -37.27 9.86 -22.27
CA THR A 547 -37.88 10.48 -23.46
C THR A 547 -38.89 11.56 -23.05
N GLY A 548 -38.75 12.77 -23.61
CA GLY A 548 -39.60 13.92 -23.28
C GLY A 548 -39.33 14.60 -21.93
N SER A 549 -38.36 14.15 -21.12
CA SER A 549 -38.07 14.76 -19.80
C SER A 549 -37.07 15.93 -19.86
N ALA A 550 -36.66 16.37 -21.06
CA ALA A 550 -35.69 17.45 -21.24
C ALA A 550 -36.34 18.83 -21.01
N SER A 551 -35.63 19.74 -20.33
CA SER A 551 -36.13 21.11 -20.12
C SER A 551 -36.16 21.90 -21.43
N ALA A 552 -37.05 22.89 -21.51
CA ALA A 552 -37.13 23.79 -22.67
C ALA A 552 -35.81 24.52 -22.94
N GLU A 553 -35.06 24.89 -21.89
CA GLU A 553 -33.74 25.52 -22.00
C GLU A 553 -32.72 24.59 -22.65
N LEU A 554 -32.72 23.30 -22.27
CA LEU A 554 -31.82 22.29 -22.81
C LEU A 554 -32.13 22.01 -24.28
N LEU A 555 -33.42 21.88 -24.63
CA LEU A 555 -33.88 21.73 -26.02
C LEU A 555 -33.48 22.96 -26.87
N ALA A 556 -33.67 24.16 -26.35
CA ALA A 556 -33.26 25.39 -27.02
C ALA A 556 -31.74 25.45 -27.24
N TRP A 557 -30.94 25.02 -26.26
CA TRP A 557 -29.49 24.91 -26.41
C TRP A 557 -29.12 23.90 -27.49
N ALA A 558 -29.73 22.71 -27.49
CA ALA A 558 -29.48 21.67 -28.49
C ALA A 558 -29.84 22.15 -29.90
N HIS A 559 -31.00 22.79 -30.10
CA HIS A 559 -31.37 23.39 -31.39
C HIS A 559 -30.35 24.42 -31.90
N ARG A 560 -29.81 25.27 -31.02
CA ARG A 560 -28.77 26.24 -31.41
C ARG A 560 -27.49 25.54 -31.87
N ARG A 561 -27.05 24.51 -31.14
CA ARG A 561 -25.84 23.75 -31.47
C ARG A 561 -25.99 22.87 -32.71
N ALA A 562 -27.17 22.29 -32.94
CA ALA A 562 -27.48 21.56 -34.17
C ALA A 562 -27.33 22.42 -35.43
N ARG A 563 -27.54 23.75 -35.34
CA ARG A 563 -27.41 24.67 -36.47
C ARG A 563 -26.05 25.36 -36.59
N ARG A 564 -25.41 25.66 -35.46
CA ARG A 564 -24.24 26.57 -35.40
C ARG A 564 -23.03 25.99 -34.67
N GLY A 565 -23.15 24.79 -34.10
CA GLY A 565 -22.04 24.10 -33.46
C GLY A 565 -21.00 23.60 -34.46
N ASN A 566 -19.88 23.08 -33.96
CA ASN A 566 -18.97 22.31 -34.80
C ASN A 566 -19.62 20.97 -35.22
N PHE A 567 -19.00 20.23 -36.15
CA PHE A 567 -19.55 19.00 -36.71
C PHE A 567 -20.02 17.99 -35.65
N GLU A 568 -19.21 17.74 -34.62
CA GLU A 568 -19.54 16.78 -33.55
C GLU A 568 -20.68 17.28 -32.65
N GLU A 569 -20.69 18.59 -32.33
CA GLU A 569 -21.80 19.22 -31.60
C GLU A 569 -23.11 19.13 -32.38
N GLN A 570 -23.06 19.28 -33.71
CA GLN A 570 -24.25 19.17 -34.55
C GLN A 570 -24.82 17.74 -34.52
N ILE A 571 -23.97 16.73 -34.65
CA ILE A 571 -24.37 15.32 -34.61
C ILE A 571 -25.00 14.96 -33.27
N VAL A 572 -24.32 15.27 -32.16
CA VAL A 572 -24.82 14.88 -30.84
C VAL A 572 -26.09 15.63 -30.47
N ALA A 573 -26.21 16.91 -30.86
CA ALA A 573 -27.42 17.70 -30.64
C ALA A 573 -28.60 17.20 -31.48
N ALA A 574 -28.38 16.83 -32.75
CA ALA A 574 -29.42 16.23 -33.58
C ALA A 574 -29.94 14.91 -32.96
N ARG A 575 -29.03 14.04 -32.50
CA ARG A 575 -29.40 12.79 -31.83
C ARG A 575 -30.07 13.00 -30.47
N PHE A 576 -29.78 14.09 -29.77
CA PHE A 576 -30.47 14.46 -28.53
C PHE A 576 -31.92 14.87 -28.82
N LEU A 577 -32.11 15.73 -29.82
CA LEU A 577 -33.43 16.19 -30.28
C LEU A 577 -34.26 15.10 -30.96
N GLU A 578 -33.63 14.05 -31.48
CA GLU A 578 -34.35 12.87 -31.99
C GLU A 578 -34.97 12.06 -30.86
N LYS A 579 -34.33 12.03 -29.68
CA LYS A 579 -34.82 11.30 -28.51
C LYS A 579 -35.91 12.07 -27.75
N HIS A 580 -35.80 13.39 -27.67
CA HIS A 580 -36.66 14.28 -26.86
C HIS A 580 -37.37 15.29 -27.75
#